data_AF-A0A947T5N5-F1
#
_entry.id   AF-A0A947T5N5-F1
#
_cell.length_a   1.000
_cell.length_b   1.000
_cell.length_c   1.000
_cell.angle_alpha   90.00
_cell.angle_beta   90.00
_cell.angle_gamma   90.00
#
_symmetry.space_group_name_H-M   'P 1'
#
loop_
_entity.id
_entity.type
_entity.pdbx_description
1 polymer ?
#
loop_
_entity_poly.entity_id
_entity_poly.type
_entity_poly.pdbx_seq_one_letter_code
_entity_poly.pdbx_strand_id
1 'polypeptide(L)'
;MALFPLEINEKEQEEEATPQLILPLIPNGATQINGLVTVFRDEYRWTYFIGTYPVYFHAAEDQRKFCLVSSQLIEAGACRQVDIINTFGVSKSSVIRSLNKLRSGGIDAFFQDRRGRRSGPVLTPEVLEKAQSLLDKNYSRTDTAEELGVPRDTLRKAINDGRLHEPRRSTAATDKSTRNATDAKAGKSMGTACTRVEERVAAAFGVCDGAPTRFEACLDVPNGGVISALPALLANGLLEKSEQLLGKLKGYYQTFHVLLLLAFMALCRIKTVEQLRGYGPGEFGNIIGLDRIPEVRCLRRKLDDLSHGDAAELWAAHLSKYWMDNAGDEVGTVYIDGHVRVYHGSLTKP
;
A
#
# COMPACT_ATOMS: atom_id res chain seq x y z
N MET A 1 14.94 8.80 100.73
CA MET A 1 15.98 9.80 100.38
C MET A 1 15.82 10.09 98.91
N ALA A 2 14.77 10.80 98.50
CA ALA A 2 14.63 12.25 98.47
C ALA A 2 15.65 12.89 97.53
N LEU A 3 15.20 13.35 96.36
CA LEU A 3 15.68 14.54 95.67
C LEU A 3 14.53 15.10 94.83
N PHE A 4 14.24 16.38 95.08
CA PHE A 4 13.16 17.19 94.53
C PHE A 4 13.37 17.51 93.03
N PRO A 5 12.29 17.75 92.25
CA PRO A 5 12.41 18.41 90.96
C PRO A 5 12.63 19.92 91.14
N LEU A 6 13.65 20.45 90.48
CA LEU A 6 13.88 21.88 90.31
C LEU A 6 12.94 22.41 89.23
N GLU A 7 12.04 23.31 89.62
CA GLU A 7 11.37 24.23 88.70
C GLU A 7 12.41 25.19 88.11
N ILE A 8 12.51 25.22 86.78
CA ILE A 8 13.12 26.32 86.06
C ILE A 8 12.02 26.94 85.21
N ASN A 9 11.65 28.14 85.62
CA ASN A 9 10.73 29.05 84.96
C ASN A 9 11.53 29.87 83.96
N GLU A 10 11.48 29.51 82.67
CA GLU A 10 11.93 30.39 81.58
C GLU A 10 10.71 30.90 80.84
N LYS A 11 10.30 32.10 81.21
CA LYS A 11 9.47 32.97 80.39
C LYS A 11 10.30 33.36 79.16
N GLU A 12 10.23 32.58 78.09
CA GLU A 12 10.56 33.09 76.77
C GLU A 12 9.32 33.76 76.19
N GLN A 13 9.42 35.08 76.08
CA GLN A 13 8.49 35.92 75.34
C GLN A 13 8.49 35.42 73.89
N GLU A 14 7.35 34.95 73.39
CA GLU A 14 7.13 34.78 71.95
C GLU A 14 7.22 36.18 71.33
N GLU A 15 8.42 36.51 70.87
CA GLU A 15 8.67 37.63 69.97
C GLU A 15 7.94 37.27 68.66
N GLU A 16 6.74 37.82 68.50
CA GLU A 16 5.90 37.63 67.32
C GLU A 16 6.67 38.16 66.11
N ALA A 17 7.42 37.26 65.45
CA ALA A 17 8.26 37.59 64.32
C ALA A 17 7.38 38.18 63.22
N THR A 18 7.41 39.51 63.09
CA THR A 18 6.69 40.20 62.01
C THR A 18 7.12 39.57 60.69
N PRO A 19 6.19 38.99 59.91
CA PRO A 19 6.56 38.33 58.67
C PRO A 19 7.28 39.34 57.79
N GLN A 20 8.52 39.02 57.42
CA GLN A 20 9.34 39.93 56.62
C GLN A 20 8.62 40.20 55.30
N LEU A 21 8.23 41.46 55.09
CA LEU A 21 7.61 41.91 53.84
C LEU A 21 8.60 41.72 52.69
N ILE A 22 8.33 40.71 51.86
CA ILE A 22 9.05 40.51 50.60
C ILE A 22 8.71 41.70 49.70
N LEU A 23 9.69 42.53 49.35
CA LEU A 23 9.52 43.58 48.35
C LEU A 23 9.13 42.93 47.01
N PRO A 24 8.03 43.35 46.35
CA PRO A 24 7.63 42.84 45.05
C PRO A 24 8.54 43.43 43.97
N LEU A 25 9.77 42.92 43.89
CA LEU A 25 10.71 43.27 42.83
C LEU A 25 10.32 42.51 41.56
N ILE A 26 9.77 43.24 40.59
CA ILE A 26 9.36 42.69 39.29
C ILE A 26 10.53 42.88 38.31
N PRO A 27 11.07 41.82 37.70
CA PRO A 27 12.07 41.95 36.64
C PRO A 27 11.55 42.80 35.48
N ASN A 28 12.41 43.61 34.86
CA ASN A 28 12.00 44.49 33.77
C ASN A 28 11.40 43.68 32.60
N GLY A 29 10.17 44.02 32.19
CA GLY A 29 9.41 43.31 31.15
C GLY A 29 8.61 42.10 31.62
N ALA A 30 8.71 41.69 32.89
CA ALA A 30 7.92 40.59 33.44
C ALA A 30 6.47 41.02 33.76
N THR A 31 5.52 40.15 33.46
CA THR A 31 4.11 40.30 33.82
C THR A 31 3.90 39.79 35.24
N GLN A 32 3.23 40.58 36.07
CA GLN A 32 2.90 40.18 37.43
C GLN A 32 1.71 39.21 37.44
N ILE A 33 1.86 38.04 38.07
CA ILE A 33 0.75 37.11 38.32
C ILE A 33 0.04 37.51 39.63
N ASN A 34 0.82 37.75 40.69
CA ASN A 34 0.35 38.27 41.98
C ASN A 34 1.50 38.99 42.73
N GLY A 35 1.32 39.30 44.01
CA GLY A 35 2.33 40.02 44.81
C GLY A 35 3.68 39.29 44.96
N LEU A 36 3.75 37.99 44.69
CA LEU A 36 4.92 37.15 44.91
C LEU A 36 5.50 36.57 43.62
N VAL A 37 4.63 36.21 42.67
CA VAL A 37 4.99 35.47 41.45
C VAL A 37 4.88 36.37 40.23
N THR A 38 5.93 36.37 39.41
CA THR A 38 5.97 37.07 38.12
C THR A 38 6.37 36.11 37.01
N VAL A 39 6.03 36.45 35.77
CA VAL A 39 6.33 35.63 34.60
C VAL A 39 6.86 36.48 33.47
N PHE A 40 7.90 36.00 32.79
CA PHE A 40 8.44 36.62 31.59
C PHE A 40 8.35 35.65 30.42
N ARG A 41 8.03 36.18 29.24
CA ARG A 41 7.97 35.41 28.00
C ARG A 41 8.87 36.08 26.96
N ASP A 42 9.84 35.33 26.44
CA ASP A 42 10.57 35.69 25.23
C ASP A 42 10.03 34.90 24.02
N GLU A 43 10.70 34.97 22.86
CA GLU A 43 10.27 34.26 21.64
C GLU A 43 10.29 32.73 21.79
N TYR A 44 11.11 32.20 22.70
CA TYR A 44 11.42 30.77 22.79
C TYR A 44 10.87 30.09 24.04
N ARG A 45 10.71 30.82 25.15
CA ARG A 45 10.40 30.24 26.45
C ARG A 45 9.59 31.16 27.39
N TRP A 46 8.92 30.50 28.32
CA TRP A 46 8.37 31.10 29.53
C TRP A 46 9.32 30.91 30.70
N THR A 47 9.50 31.95 31.52
CA THR A 47 10.27 31.92 32.76
C THR A 47 9.42 32.44 33.91
N TYR A 48 9.32 31.67 35.00
CA TYR A 48 8.55 32.01 36.19
C TYR A 48 9.50 32.43 37.30
N PHE A 49 9.15 33.47 38.04
CA PHE A 49 9.96 34.01 39.13
C PHE A 49 9.15 34.09 40.42
N ILE A 50 9.86 33.88 41.54
CA ILE A 50 9.39 34.24 42.88
C ILE A 50 10.29 35.40 43.34
N GLY A 51 9.72 36.60 43.46
CA GLY A 51 10.51 37.83 43.54
C GLY A 51 11.39 38.00 42.29
N THR A 52 12.71 38.10 42.48
CA THR A 52 13.69 38.20 41.38
C THR A 52 14.33 36.86 41.00
N TYR A 53 14.00 35.77 41.69
CA TYR A 53 14.64 34.47 41.47
C TYR A 53 13.86 33.60 40.48
N PRO A 54 14.46 33.13 39.37
CA PRO A 54 13.81 32.25 38.42
C PRO A 54 13.64 30.85 39.00
N VAL A 55 12.41 30.36 39.09
CA VAL A 55 12.07 29.06 39.69
C VAL A 55 11.81 27.96 38.66
N TYR A 56 11.39 28.32 37.45
CA TYR A 56 11.15 27.35 36.38
C TYR A 56 11.15 28.01 35.00
N PHE A 57 11.47 27.24 33.96
CA PHE A 57 11.30 27.65 32.58
C PHE A 57 10.85 26.50 31.68
N HIS A 58 10.14 26.81 30.61
CA HIS A 58 9.78 25.84 29.58
C HIS A 58 9.66 26.52 28.21
N ALA A 59 9.75 25.73 27.13
CA ALA A 59 9.54 26.23 25.78
C ALA A 59 8.14 26.86 25.63
N ALA A 60 8.04 27.91 24.82
CA ALA A 60 6.81 28.70 24.67
C ALA A 60 5.60 27.85 24.23
N GLU A 61 5.85 26.81 23.45
CA GLU A 61 4.84 25.91 22.86
C GLU A 61 4.54 24.67 23.73
N ASP A 62 5.30 24.42 24.80
CA ASP A 62 5.13 23.22 25.62
C ASP A 62 3.96 23.36 26.60
N GLN A 63 2.76 23.06 26.10
CA GLN A 63 1.53 23.13 26.87
C GLN A 63 1.51 22.13 28.05
N ARG A 64 2.23 21.01 27.95
CA ARG A 64 2.27 20.01 29.03
C ARG A 64 3.03 20.57 30.23
N LYS A 65 4.20 21.17 29.98
CA LYS A 65 4.99 21.85 31.03
C LYS A 65 4.30 23.08 31.57
N PHE A 66 3.60 23.86 30.74
CA PHE A 66 2.75 24.95 31.21
C PHE A 66 1.69 24.47 32.22
N CYS A 67 0.93 23.42 31.86
CA CYS A 67 -0.09 22.87 32.74
C CYS A 67 0.51 22.30 34.04
N LEU A 68 1.71 21.72 33.98
CA LEU A 68 2.43 21.23 35.15
C LEU A 68 2.84 22.37 36.09
N VAL A 69 3.59 23.36 35.59
CA VAL A 69 4.13 24.44 36.44
C VAL A 69 3.03 25.30 37.04
N SER A 70 1.99 25.62 36.27
CA SER A 70 0.83 26.37 36.79
C SER A 70 0.09 25.59 37.88
N SER A 71 -0.03 24.26 37.74
CA SER A 71 -0.63 23.41 38.78
C SER A 71 0.26 23.34 40.02
N GLN A 72 1.58 23.25 39.87
CA GLN A 72 2.53 23.25 40.98
C GLN A 72 2.53 24.57 41.76
N LEU A 73 2.49 25.72 41.07
CA LEU A 73 2.40 27.03 41.71
C LEU A 73 1.12 27.17 42.54
N ILE A 74 0.02 26.58 42.08
CA ILE A 74 -1.24 26.58 42.84
C ILE A 74 -1.18 25.61 44.03
N GLU A 75 -0.68 24.38 43.85
CA GLU A 75 -0.54 23.40 44.94
C GLU A 75 0.43 23.88 46.03
N ALA A 76 1.49 24.59 45.65
CA ALA A 76 2.44 25.19 46.59
C ALA A 76 1.88 26.43 47.32
N GLY A 77 0.66 26.88 46.99
CA GLY A 77 0.05 28.08 47.56
C GLY A 77 0.62 29.40 47.03
N ALA A 78 1.54 29.37 46.07
CA ALA A 78 2.16 30.55 45.50
C ALA A 78 1.22 31.34 44.57
N CYS A 79 0.23 30.67 43.98
CA CYS A 79 -0.77 31.28 43.10
C CYS A 79 -2.17 30.75 43.41
N ARG A 80 -3.20 31.59 43.23
CA ARG A 80 -4.60 31.11 43.21
C ARG A 80 -4.97 30.73 41.78
N GLN A 81 -5.99 29.88 41.63
CA GLN A 81 -6.51 29.51 40.30
C GLN A 81 -6.92 30.73 39.48
N VAL A 82 -7.53 31.74 40.12
CA VAL A 82 -7.95 32.98 39.46
C VAL A 82 -6.77 33.80 38.94
N ASP A 83 -5.63 33.76 39.62
CA ASP A 83 -4.43 34.50 39.20
C ASP A 83 -3.89 33.93 37.88
N ILE A 84 -3.88 32.60 37.74
CA ILE A 84 -3.48 31.89 36.51
C ILE A 84 -4.49 32.12 35.37
N ILE A 85 -5.79 32.04 35.66
CA ILE A 85 -6.85 32.26 34.65
C ILE A 85 -6.74 33.65 34.05
N ASN A 86 -6.60 34.68 34.90
CA ASN A 86 -6.55 36.07 34.47
C ASN A 86 -5.25 36.39 33.72
N THR A 87 -4.12 35.85 34.18
CA THR A 87 -2.81 36.19 33.58
C THR A 87 -2.59 35.51 32.22
N PHE A 88 -2.99 34.24 32.08
CA PHE A 88 -2.70 33.44 30.89
C PHE A 88 -3.90 33.28 29.94
N GLY A 89 -5.08 33.79 30.30
CA GLY A 89 -6.28 33.67 29.47
C GLY A 89 -6.78 32.23 29.30
N VAL A 90 -6.51 31.35 30.27
CA VAL A 90 -6.88 29.93 30.22
C VAL A 90 -8.22 29.66 30.90
N SER A 91 -8.96 28.65 30.44
CA SER A 91 -10.27 28.34 31.02
C SER A 91 -10.16 27.74 32.43
N LYS A 92 -11.14 28.05 33.29
CA LYS A 92 -11.26 27.47 34.64
C LYS A 92 -11.26 25.93 34.62
N SER A 93 -11.95 25.33 33.64
CA SER A 93 -12.00 23.87 33.50
C SER A 93 -10.65 23.25 33.14
N SER A 94 -9.81 23.95 32.38
CA SER A 94 -8.44 23.52 32.09
C SER A 94 -7.58 23.52 33.33
N VAL A 95 -7.63 24.60 34.14
CA VAL A 95 -6.87 24.71 35.40
C VAL A 95 -7.27 23.61 36.38
N ILE A 96 -8.58 23.41 36.61
CA ILE A 96 -9.08 22.35 37.50
C ILE A 96 -8.66 20.96 37.01
N ARG A 97 -8.72 20.71 35.70
CA ARG A 97 -8.31 19.43 35.11
C ARG A 97 -6.83 19.16 35.35
N SER A 98 -5.97 20.16 35.13
CA SER A 98 -4.53 20.03 35.35
C SER A 98 -4.21 19.81 36.84
N LEU A 99 -4.88 20.53 37.74
CA LEU A 99 -4.74 20.33 39.18
C LEU A 99 -5.14 18.92 39.63
N ASN A 100 -6.30 18.44 39.20
CA ASN A 100 -6.74 17.09 39.53
C ASN A 100 -5.75 16.05 38.98
N LYS A 101 -5.20 16.29 37.79
CA LYS A 101 -4.19 15.43 37.18
C LYS A 101 -2.90 15.37 38.01
N LEU A 102 -2.43 16.51 38.50
CA LEU A 102 -1.27 16.58 39.41
C LEU A 102 -1.54 15.87 40.73
N ARG A 103 -2.72 16.09 41.35
CA ARG A 103 -3.09 15.46 42.62
C ARG A 103 -3.24 13.95 42.52
N SER A 104 -3.84 13.44 41.46
CA SER A 104 -4.14 12.01 41.33
C SER A 104 -2.94 11.19 40.83
N GLY A 105 -2.10 11.76 39.99
CA GLY A 105 -1.07 11.02 39.26
C GLY A 105 0.32 11.67 39.26
N GLY A 106 0.52 12.71 40.05
CA GLY A 106 1.79 13.41 40.17
C GLY A 106 2.26 14.05 38.87
N ILE A 107 3.57 14.25 38.78
CA ILE A 107 4.23 14.88 37.62
C ILE A 107 4.14 13.97 36.40
N ASP A 108 4.34 12.66 36.59
CA ASP A 108 4.39 11.67 35.50
C ASP A 108 3.08 11.63 34.69
N ALA A 109 1.94 11.89 35.33
CA ALA A 109 0.66 11.93 34.64
C ALA A 109 0.64 12.90 33.46
N PHE A 110 1.38 14.02 33.51
CA PHE A 110 1.44 14.99 32.41
C PHE A 110 2.14 14.46 31.16
N PHE A 111 3.00 13.45 31.31
CA PHE A 111 3.84 12.91 30.24
C PHE A 111 3.45 11.50 29.80
N GLN A 112 2.50 10.86 30.50
CA GLN A 112 1.93 9.59 30.04
C GLN A 112 1.21 9.76 28.70
N ASP A 113 1.55 8.89 27.74
CA ASP A 113 0.79 8.75 26.51
C ASP A 113 -0.63 8.30 26.85
N ARG A 114 -1.61 8.97 26.24
CA ARG A 114 -3.01 8.56 26.39
C ARG A 114 -3.11 7.11 25.91
N ARG A 115 -3.40 6.18 26.84
CA ARG A 115 -3.78 4.81 26.48
C ARG A 115 -4.81 4.90 25.35
N GLY A 116 -4.47 4.30 24.21
CA GLY A 116 -5.30 4.27 23.03
C GLY A 116 -6.75 3.96 23.44
N ARG A 117 -7.63 4.89 23.05
CA ARG A 117 -9.08 4.83 23.28
C ARG A 117 -9.58 3.42 22.94
N ARG A 118 -10.21 2.74 23.90
CA ARG A 118 -10.79 1.38 23.80
C ARG A 118 -11.21 1.02 22.37
N SER A 119 -10.74 -0.12 21.86
CA SER A 119 -11.21 -0.66 20.58
C SER A 119 -12.73 -0.79 20.62
N GLY A 120 -13.40 -0.34 19.56
CA GLY A 120 -14.84 -0.51 19.42
C GLY A 120 -15.23 -1.99 19.38
N PRO A 121 -16.50 -2.32 19.65
CA PRO A 121 -16.97 -3.71 19.81
C PRO A 121 -16.92 -4.56 18.53
N VAL A 122 -16.63 -3.94 17.38
CA VAL A 122 -16.75 -4.57 16.05
C VAL A 122 -15.54 -5.43 15.69
N LEU A 123 -14.34 -5.11 16.18
CA LEU A 123 -13.11 -5.85 15.88
C LEU A 123 -12.59 -6.54 17.13
N THR A 124 -13.16 -7.71 17.42
CA THR A 124 -12.63 -8.63 18.43
C THR A 124 -11.28 -9.22 17.96
N PRO A 125 -10.45 -9.77 18.86
CA PRO A 125 -9.18 -10.39 18.48
C PRO A 125 -9.33 -11.47 17.40
N GLU A 126 -10.39 -12.28 17.49
CA GLU A 126 -10.69 -13.33 16.51
C GLU A 126 -11.04 -12.75 15.13
N VAL A 127 -11.81 -11.66 15.10
CA VAL A 127 -12.17 -10.98 13.84
C VAL A 127 -10.95 -10.31 13.22
N LEU A 128 -10.03 -9.77 14.04
CA LEU A 128 -8.76 -9.23 13.57
C LEU A 128 -7.88 -10.31 12.93
N GLU A 129 -7.77 -11.47 13.56
CA GLU A 129 -6.97 -12.58 13.02
C GLU A 129 -7.54 -13.08 11.68
N LYS A 130 -8.87 -13.24 11.58
CA LYS A 130 -9.53 -13.61 10.33
C LYS A 130 -9.37 -12.52 9.26
N ALA A 131 -9.53 -11.25 9.62
CA ALA A 131 -9.30 -10.13 8.71
C ALA A 131 -7.87 -10.09 8.19
N GLN A 132 -6.88 -10.32 9.06
CA GLN A 132 -5.48 -10.38 8.68
C GLN A 132 -5.23 -11.55 7.71
N SER A 133 -5.76 -12.74 8.00
CA SER A 133 -5.63 -13.90 7.10
C SER A 133 -6.21 -13.66 5.70
N LEU A 134 -7.34 -12.96 5.60
CA LEU A 134 -7.94 -12.61 4.30
C LEU A 134 -7.09 -11.58 3.54
N LEU A 135 -6.59 -10.56 4.24
CA LEU A 135 -5.68 -9.56 3.64
C LEU A 135 -4.36 -10.19 3.17
N ASP A 136 -3.79 -11.14 3.94
CA ASP A 136 -2.57 -11.86 3.56
C ASP A 136 -2.78 -12.76 2.33
N LYS A 137 -4.01 -13.24 2.12
CA LYS A 137 -4.45 -13.96 0.90
C LYS A 137 -4.79 -13.04 -0.28
N ASN A 138 -4.45 -11.75 -0.19
CA ASN A 138 -4.69 -10.72 -1.21
C ASN A 138 -6.17 -10.38 -1.50
N TYR A 139 -7.10 -10.70 -0.60
CA TYR A 139 -8.49 -10.22 -0.71
C TYR A 139 -8.53 -8.69 -0.57
N SER A 140 -9.43 -8.03 -1.31
CA SER A 140 -9.57 -6.59 -1.21
C SER A 140 -10.23 -6.19 0.11
N ARG A 141 -10.05 -4.93 0.54
CA ARG A 141 -10.74 -4.40 1.74
C ARG A 141 -12.27 -4.49 1.63
N THR A 142 -12.80 -4.52 0.41
CA THR A 142 -14.25 -4.65 0.17
C THR A 142 -14.66 -6.10 0.35
N ASP A 143 -13.95 -7.04 -0.29
CA ASP A 143 -14.26 -8.48 -0.21
C ASP A 143 -14.10 -8.98 1.23
N THR A 144 -13.03 -8.57 1.92
CA THR A 144 -12.79 -8.89 3.34
C THR A 144 -13.87 -8.29 4.24
N ALA A 145 -14.42 -7.12 3.91
CA ALA A 145 -15.49 -6.50 4.68
C ALA A 145 -16.81 -7.26 4.52
N GLU A 146 -17.13 -7.67 3.29
CA GLU A 146 -18.31 -8.48 2.98
C GLU A 146 -18.25 -9.86 3.63
N GLU A 147 -17.10 -10.55 3.51
CA GLU A 147 -16.88 -11.88 4.10
C GLU A 147 -17.02 -11.88 5.63
N LEU A 148 -16.56 -10.82 6.29
CA LEU A 148 -16.60 -10.70 7.74
C LEU A 148 -17.88 -10.01 8.26
N GLY A 149 -18.75 -9.52 7.37
CA GLY A 149 -19.94 -8.77 7.74
C GLY A 149 -19.64 -7.47 8.50
N VAL A 150 -18.48 -6.85 8.28
CA VAL A 150 -18.06 -5.60 8.95
C VAL A 150 -18.05 -4.43 7.97
N PRO A 151 -18.36 -3.21 8.40
CA PRO A 151 -18.26 -2.05 7.52
C PRO A 151 -16.81 -1.87 6.99
N ARG A 152 -16.65 -1.59 5.70
CA ARG A 152 -15.35 -1.32 5.06
C ARG A 152 -14.54 -0.25 5.81
N ASP A 153 -15.21 0.77 6.33
CA ASP A 153 -14.56 1.86 7.06
C ASP A 153 -13.91 1.39 8.37
N THR A 154 -14.42 0.30 8.95
CA THR A 154 -13.86 -0.34 10.16
C THR A 154 -12.52 -0.99 9.86
N LEU A 155 -12.39 -1.70 8.74
CA LEU A 155 -11.11 -2.25 8.29
C LEU A 155 -10.12 -1.13 7.93
N ARG A 156 -10.58 -0.08 7.23
CA ARG A 156 -9.74 1.09 6.92
C ARG A 156 -9.16 1.73 8.19
N LYS A 157 -9.99 1.93 9.22
CA LYS A 157 -9.54 2.47 10.51
C LYS A 157 -8.56 1.53 11.21
N ALA A 158 -8.83 0.23 11.23
CA ALA A 158 -7.94 -0.74 11.84
C ALA A 158 -6.56 -0.79 11.18
N ILE A 159 -6.48 -0.65 9.86
CA ILE A 159 -5.21 -0.56 9.12
C ILE A 159 -4.47 0.73 9.48
N ASN A 160 -5.16 1.88 9.46
CA ASN A 160 -4.56 3.18 9.81
C ASN A 160 -4.09 3.24 11.27
N ASP A 161 -4.81 2.56 12.17
CA ASP A 161 -4.49 2.44 13.58
C ASP A 161 -3.39 1.39 13.85
N GLY A 162 -2.89 0.71 12.82
CA GLY A 162 -1.82 -0.30 12.91
C GLY A 162 -2.25 -1.64 13.52
N ARG A 163 -3.55 -1.90 13.66
CA ARG A 163 -4.09 -3.18 14.19
C ARG A 163 -4.19 -4.27 13.12
N LEU A 164 -4.26 -3.87 11.86
CA LEU A 164 -4.19 -4.74 10.70
C LEU A 164 -3.09 -4.23 9.77
N HIS A 165 -2.45 -5.13 9.05
CA HIS A 165 -1.44 -4.81 8.05
C HIS A 165 -1.94 -5.25 6.68
N GLU A 166 -1.96 -4.31 5.74
CA GLU A 166 -2.17 -4.65 4.34
C GLU A 166 -0.79 -4.89 3.72
N PRO A 167 -0.52 -6.09 3.16
CA PRO A 167 0.71 -6.29 2.41
C PRO A 167 0.75 -5.22 1.32
N ARG A 168 1.84 -4.42 1.30
CA ARG A 168 2.03 -3.40 0.26
C ARG A 168 1.90 -4.11 -1.09
N ARG A 169 0.80 -3.86 -1.81
CA ARG A 169 0.78 -4.11 -3.25
C ARG A 169 1.91 -3.28 -3.81
N SER A 170 2.98 -3.93 -4.24
CA SER A 170 4.01 -3.26 -5.03
C SER A 170 3.36 -2.90 -6.35
N THR A 171 2.76 -1.72 -6.40
CA THR A 171 2.49 -1.02 -7.66
C THR A 171 3.79 -0.53 -8.30
N ALA A 172 4.93 -0.73 -7.62
CA ALA A 172 6.25 -0.60 -8.22
C ALA A 172 6.38 -1.67 -9.30
N ALA A 173 6.41 -1.21 -10.55
CA ALA A 173 6.61 -2.06 -11.70
C ALA A 173 7.93 -2.84 -11.54
N THR A 174 7.91 -4.13 -11.87
CA THR A 174 9.10 -4.98 -11.75
C THR A 174 10.02 -4.77 -12.96
N ASP A 175 11.31 -4.57 -12.71
CA ASP A 175 12.29 -4.48 -13.80
C ASP A 175 12.66 -5.87 -14.35
N LYS A 176 13.28 -5.88 -15.54
CA LYS A 176 13.70 -7.11 -16.22
C LYS A 176 14.70 -7.93 -15.40
N SER A 177 15.60 -7.29 -14.66
CA SER A 177 16.63 -7.99 -13.86
C SER A 177 16.02 -8.80 -12.72
N THR A 178 15.07 -8.20 -12.01
CA THR A 178 14.32 -8.82 -10.91
C THR A 178 13.46 -9.99 -11.41
N ARG A 179 12.80 -9.82 -12.57
CA ARG A 179 12.02 -10.89 -13.21
C ARG A 179 12.93 -12.04 -13.67
N ASN A 180 14.05 -11.76 -14.33
CA ASN A 180 15.03 -12.78 -14.70
C ASN A 180 15.54 -13.61 -13.50
N ALA A 181 15.81 -12.96 -12.36
CA ALA A 181 16.22 -13.66 -11.15
C ALA A 181 15.11 -14.58 -10.62
N THR A 182 13.87 -14.11 -10.64
CA THR A 182 12.68 -14.90 -10.26
C THR A 182 12.49 -16.10 -11.20
N ASP A 183 12.60 -15.88 -12.51
CA ASP A 183 12.46 -16.91 -13.53
C ASP A 183 13.54 -17.99 -13.40
N ALA A 184 14.79 -17.60 -13.14
CA ALA A 184 15.89 -18.52 -12.91
C ALA A 184 15.69 -19.34 -11.62
N LYS A 185 15.13 -18.72 -10.56
CA LYS A 185 14.78 -19.43 -9.32
C LYS A 185 13.67 -20.45 -9.57
N ALA A 186 12.63 -20.10 -10.32
CA ALA A 186 11.58 -21.04 -10.73
C ALA A 186 12.17 -22.21 -11.54
N GLY A 187 13.21 -21.94 -12.34
CA GLY A 187 14.00 -22.93 -13.08
C GLY A 187 14.53 -24.10 -12.26
N LYS A 188 14.80 -23.91 -10.97
CA LYS A 188 15.27 -24.98 -10.06
C LYS A 188 14.18 -26.00 -9.69
N SER A 189 12.93 -25.71 -10.03
CA SER A 189 11.76 -26.53 -9.67
C SER A 189 11.05 -27.04 -10.92
N MET A 190 10.02 -26.33 -11.39
CA MET A 190 9.14 -26.76 -12.50
C MET A 190 9.63 -26.29 -13.88
N GLY A 191 10.56 -25.34 -13.94
CA GLY A 191 11.14 -24.81 -15.18
C GLY A 191 11.28 -23.29 -15.15
N THR A 192 12.15 -22.75 -16.02
CA THR A 192 12.42 -21.30 -16.04
C THR A 192 11.13 -20.54 -16.31
N ALA A 193 10.83 -19.53 -15.49
CA ALA A 193 9.59 -18.73 -15.57
C ALA A 193 8.28 -19.51 -15.28
N CYS A 194 8.35 -20.73 -14.74
CA CYS A 194 7.17 -21.46 -14.27
C CYS A 194 6.80 -21.01 -12.84
N THR A 195 6.39 -19.77 -12.66
CA THR A 195 6.10 -19.20 -11.32
C THR A 195 4.69 -19.53 -10.82
N ARG A 196 3.72 -19.76 -11.72
CA ARG A 196 2.33 -20.10 -11.36
C ARG A 196 2.12 -21.61 -11.22
N VAL A 197 2.80 -22.20 -10.25
CA VAL A 197 2.84 -23.67 -10.04
C VAL A 197 1.43 -24.24 -9.78
N GLU A 198 0.66 -23.62 -8.90
CA GLU A 198 -0.67 -24.11 -8.51
C GLU A 198 -1.63 -24.15 -9.71
N GLU A 199 -1.68 -23.08 -10.51
CA GLU A 199 -2.51 -23.00 -11.71
C GLU A 199 -2.09 -24.06 -12.75
N ARG A 200 -0.79 -24.32 -12.91
CA ARG A 200 -0.28 -25.38 -13.80
C ARG A 200 -0.71 -26.77 -13.34
N VAL A 201 -0.62 -27.04 -12.04
CA VAL A 201 -1.03 -28.31 -11.45
C VAL A 201 -2.54 -28.50 -11.60
N ALA A 202 -3.34 -27.48 -11.26
CA ALA A 202 -4.79 -27.51 -11.43
C ALA A 202 -5.20 -27.76 -12.89
N ALA A 203 -4.53 -27.11 -13.85
CA ALA A 203 -4.79 -27.29 -15.27
C ALA A 203 -4.37 -28.69 -15.76
N ALA A 204 -3.29 -29.26 -15.21
CA ALA A 204 -2.85 -30.62 -15.54
C ALA A 204 -3.85 -31.69 -15.07
N PHE A 205 -4.49 -31.48 -13.92
CA PHE A 205 -5.54 -32.35 -13.40
C PHE A 205 -6.94 -32.05 -13.97
N GLY A 206 -7.07 -31.05 -14.86
CA GLY A 206 -8.36 -30.64 -15.44
C GLY A 206 -9.32 -30.01 -14.44
N VAL A 207 -8.82 -29.53 -13.30
CA VAL A 207 -9.60 -28.86 -12.25
C VAL A 207 -9.97 -27.44 -12.68
N CYS A 208 -9.13 -26.80 -13.48
CA CYS A 208 -9.41 -25.51 -14.10
C CYS A 208 -9.34 -25.59 -15.63
N ASP A 209 -10.13 -24.75 -16.28
CA ASP A 209 -10.21 -24.63 -17.73
C ASP A 209 -9.14 -23.67 -18.26
N GLY A 210 -7.88 -23.87 -17.88
CA GLY A 210 -6.73 -23.04 -18.27
C GLY A 210 -6.38 -21.90 -17.31
N ALA A 211 -5.25 -21.25 -17.59
CA ALA A 211 -4.67 -20.24 -16.72
C ALA A 211 -5.38 -18.87 -16.89
N PRO A 212 -5.71 -18.17 -15.80
CA PRO A 212 -6.25 -16.81 -15.89
C PRO A 212 -5.22 -15.82 -16.45
N THR A 213 -5.63 -15.03 -17.44
CA THR A 213 -4.83 -13.94 -17.98
C THR A 213 -4.77 -12.78 -16.99
N ARG A 214 -3.56 -12.35 -16.62
CA ARG A 214 -3.32 -11.22 -15.69
C ARG A 214 -2.17 -10.38 -16.20
N PHE A 215 -2.40 -9.08 -16.36
CA PHE A 215 -1.36 -8.12 -16.69
C PHE A 215 -0.88 -7.42 -15.42
N GLU A 216 0.43 -7.35 -15.27
CA GLU A 216 1.09 -6.69 -14.14
C GLU A 216 1.93 -5.52 -14.64
N ALA A 217 2.19 -4.55 -13.76
CA ALA A 217 3.06 -3.44 -14.08
C ALA A 217 4.50 -3.97 -14.20
N CYS A 218 5.08 -3.86 -15.40
CA CYS A 218 6.44 -4.29 -15.69
C CYS A 218 7.21 -3.17 -16.40
N LEU A 219 8.50 -3.02 -16.04
CA LEU A 219 9.45 -2.18 -16.77
C LEU A 219 10.32 -3.07 -17.67
N ASP A 220 10.77 -2.48 -18.78
CA ASP A 220 11.75 -3.07 -19.69
C ASP A 220 11.36 -4.45 -20.26
N VAL A 221 10.07 -4.66 -20.56
CA VAL A 221 9.59 -5.89 -21.22
C VAL A 221 10.04 -5.89 -22.69
N PRO A 222 10.94 -6.79 -23.11
CA PRO A 222 11.34 -6.90 -24.51
C PRO A 222 10.11 -7.13 -25.39
N ASN A 223 10.01 -6.38 -26.50
CA ASN A 223 8.84 -6.43 -27.41
C ASN A 223 7.49 -6.06 -26.78
N GLY A 224 7.45 -5.49 -25.56
CA GLY A 224 6.18 -5.14 -24.88
C GLY A 224 5.29 -4.19 -25.67
N GLY A 225 5.86 -3.41 -26.60
CA GLY A 225 5.09 -2.54 -27.51
C GLY A 225 4.07 -3.28 -28.37
N VAL A 226 4.23 -4.59 -28.60
CA VAL A 226 3.28 -5.39 -29.39
C VAL A 226 1.87 -5.44 -28.76
N ILE A 227 1.76 -5.23 -27.44
CA ILE A 227 0.47 -5.18 -26.74
C ILE A 227 -0.40 -4.04 -27.28
N SER A 228 0.20 -2.95 -27.78
CA SER A 228 -0.56 -1.86 -28.41
C SER A 228 -1.36 -2.29 -29.64
N ALA A 229 -1.00 -3.40 -30.27
CA ALA A 229 -1.74 -3.98 -31.39
C ALA A 229 -2.93 -4.85 -30.95
N LEU A 230 -3.05 -5.20 -29.66
CA LEU A 230 -4.11 -6.07 -29.17
C LEU A 230 -5.53 -5.55 -29.51
N PRO A 231 -5.87 -4.26 -29.31
CA PRO A 231 -7.19 -3.76 -29.70
C PRO A 231 -7.46 -3.93 -31.20
N ALA A 232 -6.46 -3.69 -32.04
CA ALA A 232 -6.60 -3.86 -33.49
C ALA A 232 -6.77 -5.34 -33.87
N LEU A 233 -6.02 -6.25 -33.27
CA LEU A 233 -6.16 -7.69 -33.48
C LEU A 233 -7.56 -8.19 -33.10
N LEU A 234 -8.09 -7.74 -31.96
CA LEU A 234 -9.43 -8.10 -31.50
C LEU A 234 -10.50 -7.51 -32.41
N ALA A 235 -10.37 -6.25 -32.82
CA ALA A 235 -11.29 -5.59 -33.75
C ALA A 235 -11.31 -6.27 -35.13
N ASN A 236 -10.19 -6.83 -35.58
CA ASN A 236 -10.09 -7.62 -36.80
C ASN A 236 -10.53 -9.09 -36.63
N GLY A 237 -11.10 -9.45 -35.49
CA GLY A 237 -11.70 -10.77 -35.29
C GLY A 237 -10.70 -11.89 -34.95
N LEU A 238 -9.50 -11.60 -34.42
CA LEU A 238 -8.51 -12.64 -34.06
C LEU A 238 -9.09 -13.79 -33.22
N LEU A 239 -10.11 -13.52 -32.40
CA LEU A 239 -10.76 -14.53 -31.55
C LEU A 239 -12.16 -14.92 -32.05
N GLU A 240 -12.66 -14.30 -33.12
CA GLU A 240 -14.00 -14.51 -33.65
C GLU A 240 -14.20 -15.98 -34.05
N LYS A 241 -15.20 -16.63 -33.43
CA LYS A 241 -15.56 -18.05 -33.57
C LYS A 241 -14.38 -19.04 -33.51
N SER A 242 -13.26 -18.63 -32.93
CA SER A 242 -12.02 -19.41 -32.91
C SER A 242 -12.18 -20.76 -32.21
N GLU A 243 -12.79 -20.79 -31.02
CA GLU A 243 -13.04 -22.07 -30.31
C GLU A 243 -14.06 -22.97 -31.02
N GLN A 244 -14.98 -22.39 -31.80
CA GLN A 244 -16.01 -23.15 -32.53
C GLN A 244 -15.44 -23.84 -33.77
N LEU A 245 -14.53 -23.16 -34.46
CA LEU A 245 -13.98 -23.63 -35.74
C LEU A 245 -12.63 -24.35 -35.57
N LEU A 246 -11.75 -23.85 -34.69
CA LEU A 246 -10.45 -24.47 -34.39
C LEU A 246 -10.52 -25.46 -33.23
N GLY A 247 -11.58 -25.39 -32.41
CA GLY A 247 -11.74 -26.22 -31.22
C GLY A 247 -11.15 -25.61 -29.95
N LYS A 248 -11.45 -26.28 -28.83
CA LYS A 248 -11.06 -25.85 -27.49
C LYS A 248 -9.84 -26.62 -26.98
N LEU A 249 -8.78 -25.89 -26.68
CA LEU A 249 -7.58 -26.47 -26.06
C LEU A 249 -7.77 -26.69 -24.55
N LYS A 250 -7.29 -27.85 -24.07
CA LYS A 250 -7.25 -28.20 -22.65
C LYS A 250 -5.89 -27.92 -22.00
N GLY A 251 -5.87 -27.71 -20.69
CA GLY A 251 -4.65 -27.50 -19.90
C GLY A 251 -4.28 -26.03 -19.77
N TYR A 252 -3.04 -25.73 -19.39
CA TYR A 252 -2.63 -24.38 -18.95
C TYR A 252 -2.84 -23.28 -20.01
N TYR A 253 -2.53 -23.58 -21.28
CA TYR A 253 -2.69 -22.65 -22.40
C TYR A 253 -3.99 -22.93 -23.16
N GLN A 254 -4.89 -21.95 -23.16
CA GLN A 254 -6.16 -22.00 -23.89
C GLN A 254 -6.00 -21.56 -25.36
N THR A 255 -7.06 -21.75 -26.16
CA THR A 255 -7.10 -21.40 -27.59
C THR A 255 -6.69 -19.95 -27.84
N PHE A 256 -7.28 -18.98 -27.12
CA PHE A 256 -6.94 -17.57 -27.32
C PHE A 256 -5.48 -17.24 -26.93
N HIS A 257 -4.91 -17.90 -25.91
CA HIS A 257 -3.50 -17.69 -25.54
C HIS A 257 -2.56 -18.10 -26.67
N VAL A 258 -2.85 -19.22 -27.33
CA VAL A 258 -2.06 -19.71 -28.47
C VAL A 258 -2.21 -18.79 -29.67
N LEU A 259 -3.43 -18.37 -30.01
CA LEU A 259 -3.66 -17.45 -31.13
C LEU A 259 -3.01 -16.08 -30.91
N LEU A 260 -3.11 -15.54 -29.68
CA LEU A 260 -2.48 -14.29 -29.32
C LEU A 260 -0.95 -14.37 -29.42
N LEU A 261 -0.37 -15.48 -28.96
CA LEU A 261 1.07 -15.73 -29.11
C LEU A 261 1.50 -15.74 -30.57
N LEU A 262 0.76 -16.44 -31.45
CA LEU A 262 1.08 -16.47 -32.89
C LEU A 262 0.95 -15.10 -33.54
N ALA A 263 -0.08 -14.32 -33.20
CA ALA A 263 -0.26 -12.97 -33.69
C ALA A 263 0.90 -12.06 -33.26
N PHE A 264 1.31 -12.13 -32.00
CA PHE A 264 2.44 -11.37 -31.49
C PHE A 264 3.78 -11.84 -32.09
N MET A 265 3.96 -13.14 -32.33
CA MET A 265 5.12 -13.65 -33.07
C MET A 265 5.20 -13.02 -34.47
N ALA A 266 4.09 -12.99 -35.21
CA ALA A 266 4.04 -12.40 -36.53
C ALA A 266 4.41 -10.91 -36.51
N LEU A 267 3.84 -10.14 -35.57
CA LEU A 267 4.12 -8.71 -35.40
C LEU A 267 5.57 -8.45 -34.96
N CYS A 268 6.14 -9.31 -34.12
CA CYS A 268 7.54 -9.26 -33.70
C CYS A 268 8.52 -9.84 -34.73
N ARG A 269 8.05 -10.23 -35.93
CA ARG A 269 8.84 -10.86 -37.00
C ARG A 269 9.53 -12.18 -36.58
N ILE A 270 8.94 -12.89 -35.62
CA ILE A 270 9.31 -14.25 -35.22
C ILE A 270 8.56 -15.19 -36.16
N LYS A 271 9.24 -15.61 -37.23
CA LYS A 271 8.61 -16.29 -38.38
C LYS A 271 8.29 -17.76 -38.11
N THR A 272 8.98 -18.39 -37.16
CA THR A 272 8.82 -19.82 -36.90
C THR A 272 8.77 -20.11 -35.40
N VAL A 273 8.15 -21.22 -35.03
CA VAL A 273 8.02 -21.65 -33.63
C VAL A 273 9.38 -21.92 -33.00
N GLU A 274 10.38 -22.31 -33.78
CA GLU A 274 11.74 -22.61 -33.30
C GLU A 274 12.47 -21.34 -32.85
N GLN A 275 12.20 -20.21 -33.51
CA GLN A 275 12.80 -18.92 -33.18
C GLN A 275 12.40 -18.44 -31.78
N LEU A 276 11.28 -18.91 -31.23
CA LEU A 276 10.87 -18.60 -29.85
C LEU A 276 11.92 -19.02 -28.81
N ARG A 277 12.77 -20.01 -29.08
CA ARG A 277 13.83 -20.43 -28.14
C ARG A 277 14.84 -19.30 -27.85
N GLY A 278 14.97 -18.34 -28.76
CA GLY A 278 15.84 -17.17 -28.57
C GLY A 278 15.25 -16.10 -27.66
N TYR A 279 14.00 -16.25 -27.23
CA TYR A 279 13.29 -15.26 -26.40
C TYR A 279 13.11 -15.78 -24.98
N GLY A 280 13.24 -14.87 -24.01
CA GLY A 280 12.98 -15.16 -22.61
C GLY A 280 11.52 -15.62 -22.44
N PRO A 281 11.26 -16.86 -22.00
CA PRO A 281 9.92 -17.41 -22.01
C PRO A 281 8.99 -16.70 -21.01
N GLY A 282 9.53 -16.22 -19.88
CA GLY A 282 8.78 -15.40 -18.93
C GLY A 282 8.52 -14.00 -19.46
N GLU A 283 9.52 -13.36 -20.06
CA GLU A 283 9.39 -12.05 -20.70
C GLU A 283 8.28 -12.03 -21.76
N PHE A 284 8.26 -13.01 -22.67
CA PHE A 284 7.19 -13.11 -23.68
C PHE A 284 5.84 -13.56 -23.06
N GLY A 285 5.87 -14.28 -21.94
CA GLY A 285 4.68 -14.65 -21.16
C GLY A 285 3.94 -13.42 -20.64
N ASN A 286 4.68 -12.44 -20.11
CA ASN A 286 4.09 -11.19 -19.59
C ASN A 286 3.28 -10.43 -20.64
N ILE A 287 3.68 -10.53 -21.93
CA ILE A 287 2.99 -9.87 -23.05
C ILE A 287 1.61 -10.50 -23.31
N ILE A 288 1.44 -11.80 -23.03
CA ILE A 288 0.17 -12.52 -23.18
C ILE A 288 -0.57 -12.69 -21.85
N GLY A 289 -0.13 -12.00 -20.78
CA GLY A 289 -0.73 -12.03 -19.45
C GLY A 289 -0.53 -13.34 -18.67
N LEU A 290 0.50 -14.11 -19.02
CA LEU A 290 0.90 -15.34 -18.33
C LEU A 290 2.29 -15.19 -17.69
N ASP A 291 2.64 -16.11 -16.81
CA ASP A 291 4.01 -16.22 -16.27
C ASP A 291 5.04 -16.65 -17.32
N ARG A 292 4.60 -17.36 -18.38
CA ARG A 292 5.49 -17.88 -19.42
C ARG A 292 4.73 -18.29 -20.69
N ILE A 293 5.40 -18.28 -21.84
CA ILE A 293 4.94 -18.92 -23.09
C ILE A 293 5.18 -20.45 -23.15
N PRO A 294 4.39 -21.21 -23.93
CA PRO A 294 4.64 -22.63 -24.18
C PRO A 294 6.02 -22.89 -24.80
N GLU A 295 6.66 -24.00 -24.39
CA GLU A 295 7.83 -24.54 -25.08
C GLU A 295 7.51 -24.90 -26.53
N VAL A 296 8.50 -24.87 -27.42
CA VAL A 296 8.35 -25.20 -28.86
C VAL A 296 7.57 -26.49 -29.08
N ARG A 297 7.91 -27.56 -28.35
CA ARG A 297 7.22 -28.85 -28.44
C ARG A 297 5.76 -28.76 -28.01
N CYS A 298 5.49 -27.98 -26.96
CA CYS A 298 4.13 -27.76 -26.48
C CYS A 298 3.32 -26.94 -27.50
N LEU A 299 3.89 -25.85 -28.00
CA LEU A 299 3.22 -24.99 -28.98
C LEU A 299 2.90 -25.77 -30.26
N ARG A 300 3.85 -26.52 -30.82
CA ARG A 300 3.58 -27.35 -32.01
C ARG A 300 2.42 -28.33 -31.80
N ARG A 301 2.43 -29.08 -30.69
CA ARG A 301 1.31 -29.98 -30.36
C ARG A 301 -0.03 -29.23 -30.27
N LYS A 302 -0.04 -28.03 -29.69
CA LYS A 302 -1.25 -27.20 -29.62
C LYS A 302 -1.71 -26.71 -31.00
N LEU A 303 -0.78 -26.43 -31.90
CA LEU A 303 -1.09 -26.09 -33.28
C LEU A 303 -1.67 -27.31 -34.01
N ASP A 304 -1.07 -28.50 -33.84
CA ASP A 304 -1.59 -29.75 -34.40
C ASP A 304 -3.03 -30.02 -33.93
N ASP A 305 -3.32 -29.79 -32.64
CA ASP A 305 -4.67 -29.91 -32.08
C ASP A 305 -5.67 -28.92 -32.72
N LEU A 306 -5.23 -27.68 -33.00
CA LEU A 306 -6.07 -26.62 -33.58
C LEU A 306 -6.22 -26.73 -35.11
N SER A 307 -5.30 -27.42 -35.78
CA SER A 307 -5.28 -27.58 -37.24
C SER A 307 -5.78 -28.96 -37.67
N HIS A 308 -6.56 -29.65 -36.84
CA HIS A 308 -7.06 -30.97 -37.18
C HIS A 308 -8.14 -30.87 -38.28
N GLY A 309 -7.97 -31.62 -39.37
CA GLY A 309 -8.84 -31.51 -40.55
C GLY A 309 -8.69 -30.15 -41.24
N ASP A 310 -9.79 -29.59 -41.73
CA ASP A 310 -9.79 -28.30 -42.45
C ASP A 310 -10.08 -27.10 -41.52
N ALA A 311 -9.83 -27.25 -40.22
CA ALA A 311 -10.22 -26.26 -39.21
C ALA A 311 -9.64 -24.87 -39.48
N ALA A 312 -8.38 -24.81 -39.91
CA ALA A 312 -7.69 -23.56 -40.24
C ALA A 312 -8.29 -22.90 -41.49
N GLU A 313 -8.55 -23.66 -42.55
CA GLU A 313 -9.19 -23.17 -43.77
C GLU A 313 -10.61 -22.67 -43.50
N LEU A 314 -11.39 -23.41 -42.70
CA LEU A 314 -12.74 -23.02 -42.31
C LEU A 314 -12.76 -21.73 -41.49
N TRP A 315 -11.82 -21.58 -40.56
CA TRP A 315 -11.67 -20.35 -39.79
C TRP A 315 -11.24 -19.17 -40.65
N ALA A 316 -10.28 -19.37 -41.57
CA ALA A 316 -9.86 -18.35 -42.52
C ALA A 316 -11.00 -17.92 -43.46
N ALA A 317 -11.81 -18.86 -43.95
CA ALA A 317 -12.98 -18.57 -44.77
C ALA A 317 -14.05 -17.81 -43.98
N HIS A 318 -14.26 -18.17 -42.71
CA HIS A 318 -15.18 -17.46 -41.81
C HIS A 318 -14.74 -16.01 -41.57
N LEU A 319 -13.45 -15.78 -41.27
CA LEU A 319 -12.90 -14.43 -41.10
C LEU A 319 -12.99 -13.59 -42.37
N SER A 320 -12.71 -14.19 -43.53
CA SER A 320 -12.84 -13.51 -44.82
C SER A 320 -14.26 -13.00 -45.03
N LYS A 321 -15.26 -13.85 -44.76
CA LYS A 321 -16.67 -13.46 -44.80
C LYS A 321 -17.00 -12.38 -43.76
N TYR A 322 -16.53 -12.55 -42.53
CA TYR A 322 -16.72 -11.59 -41.45
C TYR A 322 -16.19 -10.19 -41.82
N TRP A 323 -15.02 -10.10 -42.46
CA TRP A 323 -14.48 -8.83 -42.94
C TRP A 323 -15.31 -8.24 -44.08
N MET A 324 -15.72 -9.05 -45.07
CA MET A 324 -16.58 -8.59 -46.16
C MET A 324 -17.94 -8.06 -45.66
N ASP A 325 -18.53 -8.71 -44.67
CA ASP A 325 -19.82 -8.31 -44.10
C ASP A 325 -19.71 -7.00 -43.28
N ASN A 326 -18.57 -6.77 -42.61
CA ASN A 326 -18.35 -5.58 -41.77
C ASN A 326 -17.79 -4.37 -42.53
N ALA A 327 -17.10 -4.58 -43.65
CA ALA A 327 -16.44 -3.55 -44.43
C ALA A 327 -16.79 -3.67 -45.92
N GLY A 328 -18.09 -3.83 -46.23
CA GLY A 328 -18.59 -4.03 -47.59
C GLY A 328 -18.14 -2.95 -48.60
N ASP A 329 -17.96 -1.71 -48.15
CA ASP A 329 -17.51 -0.59 -48.99
C ASP A 329 -16.00 -0.65 -49.32
N GLU A 330 -15.20 -1.42 -48.58
CA GLU A 330 -13.76 -1.63 -48.81
C GLU A 330 -13.49 -2.88 -49.68
N VAL A 331 -14.53 -3.64 -50.03
CA VAL A 331 -14.41 -4.86 -50.84
C VAL A 331 -14.12 -4.48 -52.30
N GLY A 332 -12.87 -4.69 -52.72
CA GLY A 332 -12.42 -4.50 -54.10
C GLY A 332 -12.25 -5.82 -54.87
N THR A 333 -12.32 -5.77 -56.20
CA THR A 333 -11.94 -6.89 -57.06
C THR A 333 -10.47 -6.75 -57.45
N VAL A 334 -9.63 -7.71 -57.05
CA VAL A 334 -8.24 -7.79 -57.53
C VAL A 334 -8.21 -8.64 -58.79
N TYR A 335 -7.98 -7.99 -59.94
CA TYR A 335 -7.78 -8.68 -61.20
C TYR A 335 -6.32 -9.17 -61.28
N ILE A 336 -6.11 -10.47 -61.17
CA ILE A 336 -4.79 -11.07 -61.42
C ILE A 336 -4.70 -11.38 -62.92
N ASP A 337 -4.17 -10.44 -63.70
CA ASP A 337 -3.90 -10.68 -65.13
C ASP A 337 -2.71 -11.64 -65.28
N GLY A 338 -2.99 -12.85 -65.77
CA GLY A 338 -2.05 -13.96 -65.90
C GLY A 338 -0.99 -13.80 -67.01
N HIS A 339 -0.59 -12.57 -67.37
CA HIS A 339 0.49 -12.33 -68.33
C HIS A 339 1.87 -12.51 -67.69
N VAL A 340 2.19 -13.73 -67.26
CA VAL A 340 3.57 -14.13 -66.97
C VAL A 340 4.18 -14.68 -68.25
N ARG A 341 4.93 -13.83 -68.98
CA ARG A 341 5.83 -14.31 -70.05
C ARG A 341 7.04 -14.98 -69.39
N VAL A 342 7.12 -16.30 -69.46
CA VAL A 342 8.34 -17.05 -69.15
C VAL A 342 9.44 -16.56 -70.11
N TYR A 343 10.51 -15.98 -69.56
CA TYR A 343 11.66 -15.54 -70.33
C TYR A 343 12.44 -16.77 -70.81
N HIS A 344 12.27 -17.15 -72.07
CA HIS A 344 13.16 -18.11 -72.75
C HIS A 344 14.39 -17.36 -73.28
N GLY A 345 15.32 -17.02 -72.37
CA GLY A 345 16.60 -16.44 -72.76
C GLY A 345 17.44 -17.46 -73.53
N SER A 346 17.76 -17.15 -74.79
CA SER A 346 18.55 -17.99 -75.71
C SER A 346 20.07 -17.95 -75.44
N LEU A 347 20.51 -17.64 -74.21
CA LEU A 347 21.93 -17.50 -73.85
C LEU A 347 22.55 -18.73 -73.18
N THR A 348 21.78 -19.81 -72.98
CA THR A 348 22.30 -21.11 -72.57
C THR A 348 21.83 -22.17 -73.56
N LYS A 349 22.56 -22.30 -74.68
CA LYS A 349 22.66 -23.57 -75.38
C LYS A 349 23.69 -24.44 -74.64
N PRO A 350 23.45 -25.76 -74.53
CA PRO A 350 24.25 -26.69 -73.73
C PRO A 350 25.71 -26.81 -74.18
#